data_AF-A0A8V0XZJ6-F1
#
_entry.id   AF-A0A8V0XZJ6-F1
#
_cell.length_a   1.000
_cell.length_b   1.000
_cell.length_c   1.000
_cell.angle_alpha   90.00
_cell.angle_beta   90.00
_cell.angle_gamma   90.00
#
_symmetry.space_group_name_H-M   'P 1'
#
loop_
_entity.id
_entity.type
_entity.pdbx_description
1 polymer ?
#
loop_
_entity_poly.entity_id
_entity_poly.type
_entity_poly.pdbx_seq_one_letter_code
_entity_poly.pdbx_strand_id
1 'polypeptide(L)'
;MQLRHVRTLLAPQDGTARVTCMAWSANSGRFAVCTAERVVLLYDEHGERRDKFSTKPADAKSVLCPQYGRKSYVVKGMAFSPDSTKIAIGQTDNIVYVYRIGEEWGDKKVICNKFIQMISRTTCFCS
;
A
#
# COMPACT_ATOMS: atom_id res chain seq x y z
N MET A 1 -28.05 -6.98 12.37
CA MET A 1 -26.68 -6.48 12.60
C MET A 1 -26.78 -5.05 13.09
N GLN A 2 -26.26 -4.76 14.29
CA GLN A 2 -26.01 -3.39 14.72
C GLN A 2 -24.51 -3.12 14.50
N LEU A 3 -24.21 -2.23 13.57
CA LEU A 3 -22.84 -1.79 13.31
C LEU A 3 -22.54 -0.64 14.27
N ARG A 4 -21.55 -0.81 15.14
CA ARG A 4 -21.07 0.23 16.05
C ARG A 4 -19.84 0.89 15.42
N HIS A 5 -19.89 2.20 15.23
CA HIS A 5 -18.68 2.97 14.88
C HIS A 5 -17.71 2.92 16.07
N VAL A 6 -16.49 2.45 15.81
CA VAL A 6 -15.45 2.36 16.84
C VAL A 6 -14.56 3.59 16.79
N ARG A 7 -14.08 3.93 15.59
CA ARG A 7 -13.04 4.95 15.40
C ARG A 7 -12.91 5.33 13.93
N THR A 8 -12.47 6.56 13.71
CA THR A 8 -12.01 7.07 12.41
C THR A 8 -10.48 7.03 12.37
N LEU A 9 -9.87 6.22 11.48
CA LEU A 9 -8.41 6.02 11.40
C LEU A 9 -7.67 7.15 10.67
N LEU A 10 -8.33 7.73 9.68
CA LEU A 10 -7.81 8.87 8.93
C LEU A 10 -8.89 9.95 8.97
N ALA A 11 -8.58 11.07 9.63
CA ALA A 11 -9.48 12.21 9.66
C ALA A 11 -9.68 12.73 8.22
N PRO A 12 -10.84 13.34 7.92
CA PRO A 12 -11.04 14.05 6.66
C PRO A 12 -9.86 14.99 6.39
N GLN A 13 -9.35 14.96 5.16
CA GLN A 13 -8.28 15.85 4.72
C GLN A 13 -8.84 16.82 3.69
N ASP A 14 -8.27 18.02 3.63
CA ASP A 14 -8.63 18.99 2.61
C ASP A 14 -8.14 18.52 1.23
N GLY A 15 -9.06 18.40 0.27
CA GLY A 15 -8.78 17.95 -1.10
C GLY A 15 -9.09 16.47 -1.36
N THR A 16 -8.52 15.91 -2.43
CA THR A 16 -8.80 14.53 -2.88
C THR A 16 -8.08 13.48 -2.02
N ALA A 17 -8.67 13.13 -0.88
CA ALA A 17 -8.14 12.19 0.10
C ALA A 17 -8.64 10.75 -0.10
N ARG A 18 -8.62 10.26 -1.34
CA ARG A 18 -9.16 8.92 -1.65
C ARG A 18 -8.22 7.83 -1.09
N VAL A 19 -8.78 6.88 -0.35
CA VAL A 19 -8.12 5.60 -0.05
C VAL A 19 -8.32 4.67 -1.23
N THR A 20 -7.24 4.10 -1.76
CA THR A 20 -7.30 3.26 -2.98
C THR A 20 -7.47 1.79 -2.66
N CYS A 21 -6.87 1.31 -1.57
CA CYS A 21 -6.99 -0.06 -1.12
C CYS A 21 -6.58 -0.17 0.36
N MET A 22 -7.03 -1.25 1.00
CA MET A 22 -6.69 -1.58 2.39
C MET A 22 -6.49 -3.09 2.52
N ALA A 23 -5.66 -3.52 3.46
CA ALA A 23 -5.42 -4.94 3.73
C ALA A 23 -5.03 -5.17 5.19
N TRP A 24 -5.53 -6.25 5.78
CA TRP A 24 -5.08 -6.73 7.08
C TRP A 24 -3.92 -7.73 6.92
N SER A 25 -3.00 -7.74 7.87
CA SER A 25 -2.04 -8.83 8.02
C SER A 25 -2.74 -10.09 8.51
N ALA A 26 -2.20 -11.26 8.16
CA ALA A 26 -2.78 -12.55 8.55
C ALA A 26 -2.82 -12.74 10.08
N ASN A 27 -1.85 -12.16 10.81
CA ASN A 27 -1.82 -12.16 12.27
C ASN A 27 -2.73 -11.10 12.93
N SER A 28 -3.49 -10.32 12.15
CA SER A 28 -4.33 -9.19 12.62
C SER A 28 -3.61 -8.08 13.38
N GLY A 29 -2.28 -8.11 13.49
CA GLY A 29 -1.50 -7.10 14.22
C GLY A 29 -1.24 -5.82 13.42
N ARG A 30 -1.49 -5.82 12.10
CA ARG A 30 -1.22 -4.69 11.22
C ARG A 30 -2.32 -4.49 10.19
N PHE A 31 -2.72 -3.24 10.03
CA PHE A 31 -3.66 -2.81 9.01
C PHE A 31 -3.01 -1.80 8.07
N ALA A 32 -2.91 -2.14 6.79
CA ALA A 32 -2.35 -1.28 5.76
C ALA A 32 -3.45 -0.50 5.03
N VAL A 33 -3.26 0.80 4.88
CA VAL A 33 -4.15 1.70 4.12
C VAL A 33 -3.32 2.45 3.09
N CYS A 34 -3.68 2.35 1.81
CA CYS A 34 -3.02 3.10 0.75
C CYS A 34 -3.79 4.38 0.43
N THR A 35 -3.07 5.51 0.48
CA THR A 35 -3.60 6.84 0.14
C THR A 35 -3.46 7.14 -1.34
N ALA A 36 -4.22 8.12 -1.85
CA ALA A 36 -4.08 8.64 -3.22
C ALA A 36 -2.68 9.18 -3.53
N GLU A 37 -1.92 9.58 -2.50
CA GLU A 37 -0.52 10.03 -2.63
C GLU A 37 0.48 8.87 -2.77
N ARG A 38 -0.02 7.62 -2.75
CA ARG A 38 0.75 6.38 -2.88
C ARG A 38 1.68 6.15 -1.69
N VAL A 39 1.25 6.67 -0.54
CA VAL A 39 1.81 6.35 0.77
C VAL A 39 0.95 5.26 1.38
N VAL A 40 1.58 4.16 1.79
CA VAL A 40 0.97 3.12 2.60
C VAL A 40 1.16 3.49 4.06
N LEU A 41 0.06 3.67 4.77
CA LEU A 41 0.00 3.89 6.20
C LEU A 41 -0.20 2.53 6.87
N LEU A 42 0.57 2.25 7.91
CA LEU A 42 0.41 1.06 8.73
C LEU A 42 -0.14 1.45 10.09
N TYR A 43 -1.27 0.82 10.43
CA TYR A 43 -1.94 0.94 11.72
C TYR A 43 -1.76 -0.35 12.50
N ASP A 44 -1.74 -0.25 13.82
CA ASP A 44 -1.89 -1.42 14.68
C ASP A 44 -3.36 -1.87 14.80
N GLU A 45 -3.58 -2.95 15.54
CA GLU A 45 -4.91 -3.51 15.83
C GLU A 45 -5.84 -2.55 16.59
N HIS A 46 -5.28 -1.59 17.33
CA HIS A 46 -6.03 -0.55 18.03
C HIS A 46 -6.39 0.62 17.12
N GLY A 47 -5.82 0.68 15.92
CA GLY A 47 -6.03 1.75 14.95
C GLY A 47 -5.13 2.96 15.15
N GLU A 48 -4.02 2.83 15.87
CA GLU A 48 -2.99 3.87 15.93
C GLU A 48 -2.04 3.76 14.73
N ARG A 49 -1.68 4.90 14.13
CA ARG A 49 -0.72 4.92 13.02
C ARG A 49 0.68 4.72 13.56
N ARG A 50 1.28 3.56 13.28
CA ARG A 50 2.61 3.17 13.77
C ARG A 50 3.72 3.45 12.77
N ASP A 51 3.46 3.32 11.48
CA ASP A 51 4.50 3.43 10.45
C ASP A 51 3.91 3.89 9.10
N LYS A 52 4.77 4.29 8.16
CA LYS A 52 4.39 4.59 6.77
C LYS A 52 5.55 4.41 5.81
N PHE A 53 5.23 4.06 4.56
CA PHE A 53 6.21 4.05 3.48
C PHE A 53 5.59 4.45 2.15
N SER A 54 6.39 5.04 1.27
CA SER A 54 5.96 5.43 -0.08
C SER A 54 6.23 4.31 -1.08
N THR A 55 5.30 4.09 -2.01
CA THR A 55 5.54 3.15 -3.10
C THR A 55 6.40 3.78 -4.19
N LYS A 56 7.08 2.93 -4.97
CA LYS A 56 7.87 3.34 -6.13
C LYS A 56 7.14 3.04 -7.44
N PRO A 57 7.31 3.84 -8.51
CA PRO A 57 6.86 3.49 -9.86
C PRO A 57 7.72 2.39 -10.48
N ALA A 58 7.19 1.72 -11.49
CA ALA A 58 7.91 0.75 -12.32
C ALA A 58 9.17 1.33 -12.98
N ASP A 59 9.04 2.51 -13.60
CA ASP A 59 10.14 3.23 -14.23
C ASP A 59 10.60 4.40 -13.37
N ALA A 60 11.86 4.37 -12.92
CA ALA A 60 12.47 5.46 -12.16
C ALA A 60 12.59 6.77 -12.96
N LYS A 61 12.64 6.72 -14.30
CA LYS A 61 12.67 7.93 -15.15
C LYS A 61 11.36 8.71 -15.08
N SER A 62 10.23 8.04 -14.83
CA SER A 62 8.93 8.71 -14.60
C SER A 62 8.94 9.65 -13.39
N VAL A 63 9.86 9.44 -12.44
CA VAL A 63 10.04 10.31 -11.27
C VAL A 63 10.82 11.58 -11.63
N LEU A 64 11.68 11.53 -12.65
CA LEU A 64 12.58 12.60 -13.06
C LEU A 64 11.97 13.54 -14.12
N CYS A 65 10.93 13.11 -14.82
CA CYS A 65 10.19 13.94 -15.76
C CYS A 65 8.98 14.63 -15.08
N PRO A 66 8.96 15.97 -14.93
CA PRO A 66 7.83 16.69 -14.34
C PRO A 66 6.52 16.49 -15.13
N GLN A 67 6.64 16.24 -16.44
CA GLN A 67 5.52 16.03 -17.37
C GLN A 67 4.86 14.65 -17.24
N TYR A 68 5.59 13.61 -16.80
CA TYR A 68 5.10 12.25 -16.56
C TYR A 68 4.81 12.00 -15.07
N GLY A 69 4.56 13.07 -14.31
CA GLY A 69 4.93 13.21 -12.91
C GLY A 69 4.42 12.17 -11.91
N ARG A 70 4.35 12.59 -10.65
CA ARG A 70 3.90 11.82 -9.48
C ARG A 70 2.45 11.26 -9.57
N LYS A 71 1.86 11.16 -10.76
CA LYS A 71 0.57 10.54 -11.09
C LYS A 71 0.68 9.37 -12.09
N SER A 72 1.89 8.90 -12.44
CA SER A 72 2.03 7.84 -13.46
C SER A 72 1.36 6.50 -13.12
N TYR A 73 1.04 6.23 -11.86
CA TYR A 73 0.40 4.98 -11.44
C TYR A 73 -0.49 5.15 -10.20
N VAL A 74 -1.45 4.24 -10.06
CA VAL A 74 -2.32 4.09 -8.89
C VAL A 74 -2.12 2.70 -8.31
N VAL A 75 -2.10 2.58 -6.99
CA VAL A 75 -2.10 1.27 -6.32
C VAL A 75 -3.50 0.68 -6.40
N LYS A 76 -3.63 -0.51 -7.01
CA LYS A 76 -4.90 -1.19 -7.25
C LYS A 76 -5.26 -2.19 -6.16
N GLY A 77 -4.25 -2.82 -5.55
CA GLY A 77 -4.47 -3.75 -4.46
C GLY A 77 -3.22 -4.00 -3.65
N MET A 78 -3.44 -4.47 -2.43
CA MET A 78 -2.41 -4.87 -1.48
C MET A 78 -2.80 -6.21 -0.87
N ALA A 79 -1.81 -7.06 -0.60
CA ALA A 79 -2.00 -8.31 0.12
C ALA A 79 -0.79 -8.56 1.03
N PHE A 80 -1.04 -8.90 2.29
CA PHE A 80 0.03 -9.34 3.17
C PHE A 80 0.44 -10.78 2.85
N SER A 81 1.70 -11.11 3.11
CA SER A 81 2.11 -12.52 3.14
C SER A 81 1.47 -13.25 4.33
N PRO A 82 1.34 -14.59 4.26
CA PRO A 82 0.85 -15.39 5.38
C PRO A 82 1.69 -15.22 6.66
N ASP A 83 3.00 -15.01 6.50
CA ASP A 83 3.93 -14.73 7.61
C ASP A 83 3.84 -13.29 8.14
N SER A 84 3.01 -12.41 7.55
CA SER A 84 2.83 -10.99 7.92
C SER A 84 4.10 -10.11 7.83
N THR A 85 5.21 -10.63 7.29
CA THR A 85 6.50 -9.92 7.18
C THR A 85 6.68 -9.18 5.85
N LYS A 86 5.78 -9.42 4.89
CA LYS A 86 5.83 -8.84 3.55
C LYS A 86 4.44 -8.35 3.14
N ILE A 87 4.42 -7.39 2.23
CA ILE A 87 3.22 -6.90 1.58
C ILE A 87 3.46 -6.79 0.07
N ALA A 88 2.60 -7.45 -0.69
CA ALA A 88 2.54 -7.33 -2.14
C ALA A 88 1.66 -6.12 -2.49
N ILE A 89 2.12 -5.31 -3.44
CA ILE A 89 1.44 -4.10 -3.90
C ILE A 89 1.45 -4.14 -5.42
N GLY A 90 0.26 -4.16 -6.04
CA GLY A 90 0.17 -4.01 -7.49
C GLY A 90 -0.36 -2.67 -7.92
N GLN A 91 0.21 -2.23 -9.03
CA GLN A 91 0.10 -0.89 -9.54
C GLN A 91 -0.40 -0.91 -10.98
N THR A 92 -0.96 0.21 -11.45
CA THR A 92 -1.51 0.33 -12.82
C THR A 92 -0.47 0.43 -13.92
N ASP A 93 0.81 0.62 -13.58
CA ASP A 93 1.97 0.61 -14.49
C ASP A 93 2.53 -0.80 -14.69
N ASN A 94 1.68 -1.81 -14.51
CA ASN A 94 1.95 -3.23 -14.77
C ASN A 94 3.11 -3.81 -13.94
N ILE A 95 3.29 -3.31 -12.71
CA ILE A 95 4.26 -3.88 -11.79
C ILE A 95 3.60 -4.29 -10.48
N VAL A 96 4.12 -5.39 -9.93
CA VAL A 96 3.85 -5.83 -8.56
C VAL A 96 5.15 -5.79 -7.78
N TYR A 97 5.15 -4.99 -6.71
CA TYR A 97 6.25 -4.93 -5.77
C TYR A 97 5.93 -5.72 -4.52
N VAL A 98 6.89 -6.51 -4.06
CA VAL A 98 6.83 -7.12 -2.73
C VAL A 98 7.77 -6.34 -1.81
N TYR A 99 7.20 -5.68 -0.83
CA TYR A 99 7.93 -4.99 0.23
C TYR A 99 8.10 -5.95 1.40
N ARG A 100 9.35 -6.17 1.82
CA ARG A 100 9.65 -6.73 3.12
C ARG A 100 9.49 -5.61 4.14
N ILE A 101 8.54 -5.79 5.05
CA ILE A 101 8.19 -4.79 6.06
C ILE A 101 8.74 -5.11 7.45
N GLY A 102 9.22 -6.34 7.64
CA GLY A 102 9.78 -6.83 8.91
C GLY A 102 8.70 -7.30 9.89
N GLU A 103 9.10 -7.74 11.07
CA GLU A 103 8.20 -8.22 12.15
C GLU A 103 7.96 -7.13 13.20
N GLU A 104 8.87 -6.17 13.30
CA GLU A 104 8.78 -5.07 14.25
C GLU A 104 8.42 -3.75 13.55
N TRP A 105 7.97 -2.80 14.36
CA TRP A 105 7.72 -1.44 13.92
C TRP A 105 9.06 -0.72 13.73
N GLY A 106 9.20 0.08 12.68
CA GLY A 106 10.46 0.78 12.37
C GLY A 106 11.45 -0.02 11.52
N ASP A 107 11.19 -1.31 11.28
CA ASP A 107 11.99 -2.12 10.36
C ASP A 107 12.08 -1.47 8.98
N LYS A 108 13.27 -1.50 8.37
CA LYS A 108 13.49 -0.88 7.07
C LYS A 108 12.63 -1.55 6.00
N LYS A 109 11.71 -0.77 5.41
CA LYS A 109 10.85 -1.22 4.32
C LYS A 109 11.64 -1.30 3.02
N VAL A 110 11.96 -2.51 2.57
CA VAL A 110 12.76 -2.75 1.36
C VAL A 110 11.98 -3.55 0.33
N ILE A 111 12.16 -3.22 -0.95
CA ILE A 111 11.61 -4.01 -2.05
C ILE A 111 12.50 -5.25 -2.20
N CYS A 112 11.94 -6.42 -1.94
CA CYS A 112 12.67 -7.68 -2.08
C CYS A 112 12.36 -8.41 -3.38
N ASN A 113 11.18 -8.19 -3.97
CA ASN A 113 10.83 -8.75 -5.28
C ASN A 113 10.09 -7.72 -6.15
N LYS A 114 10.26 -7.86 -7.46
CA LYS A 114 9.66 -7.02 -8.49
C LYS A 114 9.14 -7.92 -9.61
N PHE A 115 7.86 -7.85 -9.90
CA PHE A 115 7.23 -8.62 -10.98
C PHE A 115 6.61 -7.67 -11.99
N ILE A 116 7.19 -7.61 -13.19
CA ILE A 116 6.64 -6.82 -14.29
C ILE A 116 5.66 -7.73 -15.04
N GLN A 117 4.40 -7.34 -15.10
CA GLN A 117 3.36 -8.04 -15.85
C GLN A 117 3.38 -7.54 -17.30
N MET A 118 3.54 -8.45 -18.27
CA MET A 118 3.59 -8.08 -19.69
C MET A 118 2.22 -7.92 -20.35
N ILE A 119 1.12 -8.33 -19.70
CA ILE A 119 -0.22 -8.33 -20.31
C ILE A 119 -1.27 -7.83 -19.31
N SER A 120 -1.86 -6.67 -19.63
CA SER A 120 -2.97 -5.97 -18.96
C SER A 120 -2.76 -5.53 -17.50
N ARG A 121 -3.35 -4.38 -17.16
CA ARG A 121 -3.21 -3.73 -15.85
C ARG A 121 -3.68 -4.66 -14.73
N THR A 122 -2.94 -4.69 -13.62
CA THR A 122 -3.35 -5.47 -12.45
C THR A 122 -4.71 -4.98 -11.92
N THR A 123 -5.71 -5.86 -11.95
CA THR A 123 -7.10 -5.54 -11.61
C THR A 123 -7.46 -5.85 -10.17
N CYS A 124 -6.91 -6.92 -9.59
CA CYS A 124 -7.22 -7.37 -8.23
C CYS A 124 -6.09 -8.21 -7.61
N PHE A 125 -6.04 -8.26 -6.27
CA PHE A 125 -5.19 -9.16 -5.50
C PHE A 125 -6.08 -10.01 -4.59
N CYS A 126 -5.74 -11.28 -4.44
CA CYS A 126 -6.32 -12.18 -3.45
C CYS A 126 -5.16 -12.85 -2.70
N SER A 127 -5.28 -12.94 -1.37
CA SER A 127 -4.37 -13.69 -0.49
C SER A 127 -4.92 -15.09 -0.24
#